data_AF-A0A2V9CAF9-F1
#
_entry.id   AF-A0A2V9CAF9-F1
#
_cell.length_a   1.000
_cell.length_b   1.000
_cell.length_c   1.000
_cell.angle_alpha   90.00
_cell.angle_beta   90.00
_cell.angle_gamma   90.00
#
_symmetry.space_group_name_H-M   'P 1'
#
loop_
_entity.id
_entity.type
_entity.pdbx_description
1 polymer ?
#
loop_
_entity_poly.entity_id
_entity_poly.type
_entity_poly.pdbx_seq_one_letter_code
_entity_poly.pdbx_strand_id
1 'polypeptide(L)'
;MGPLLRLREPLFVCMLFAFLFPAQCATELQQVTFGPVAELGPQCSPDNRWIAFEYFHETSGSHGPQIWIMAESEDFTSAKPLVDDGKYHAGISWSPDSQWISFVMSQKLQQDDP
;
A
#
# COMPACT_ATOMS: atom_id res chain seq x y z
N MET A 1 35.16 -7.98 -49.30
CA MET A 1 34.01 -8.65 -49.92
C MET A 1 33.43 -9.61 -48.88
N GLY A 2 32.19 -9.38 -48.43
CA GLY A 2 31.50 -10.20 -47.41
C GLY A 2 30.97 -11.54 -47.95
N PRO A 3 30.05 -12.28 -47.27
CA PRO A 3 29.14 -11.75 -46.24
C PRO A 3 28.63 -12.71 -45.12
N LEU A 4 27.70 -12.16 -44.33
CA LEU A 4 26.53 -12.73 -43.61
C LEU A 4 26.61 -13.23 -42.14
N LEU A 5 25.63 -12.71 -41.38
CA LEU A 5 25.30 -12.88 -39.97
C LEU A 5 24.88 -14.30 -39.57
N ARG A 6 25.12 -14.64 -38.30
CA ARG A 6 24.20 -15.49 -37.51
C ARG A 6 24.01 -14.89 -36.12
N LEU A 7 22.75 -14.58 -35.80
CA LEU A 7 22.25 -14.29 -34.46
C LEU A 7 22.20 -15.59 -33.63
N ARG A 8 22.57 -15.51 -32.34
CA ARG A 8 21.94 -16.20 -31.21
C ARG A 8 22.65 -15.80 -29.89
N GLU A 9 22.00 -14.95 -29.10
CA GLU A 9 22.16 -14.88 -27.64
C GLU A 9 21.30 -15.99 -26.98
N PRO A 10 21.25 -16.18 -25.64
CA PRO A 10 21.93 -15.50 -24.52
C PRO A 10 22.51 -16.48 -23.48
N LEU A 11 23.19 -15.97 -22.45
CA LEU A 11 22.76 -16.19 -21.06
C LEU A 11 23.54 -15.31 -20.08
N PHE A 12 22.73 -14.58 -19.33
CA PHE A 12 22.98 -13.60 -18.28
C PHE A 12 24.10 -13.99 -17.29
N VAL A 13 25.03 -13.06 -17.12
CA VAL A 13 25.98 -12.99 -16.02
C VAL A 13 25.19 -12.73 -14.73
N CYS A 14 25.30 -13.66 -13.76
CA CYS A 14 24.95 -13.36 -12.37
C CYS A 14 25.97 -12.36 -11.82
N MET A 15 25.57 -11.10 -11.67
CA MET A 15 26.25 -10.13 -10.83
C MET A 15 25.27 -9.47 -9.86
N LEU A 16 25.74 -9.34 -8.62
CA LEU A 16 25.12 -8.72 -7.46
C LEU A 16 24.14 -7.58 -7.78
N PHE A 17 22.94 -7.66 -7.20
CA PHE A 17 22.24 -6.47 -6.74
C PHE A 17 21.97 -6.63 -5.25
N ALA A 18 22.97 -6.22 -4.45
CA ALA A 18 22.65 -5.70 -3.14
C ALA A 18 21.77 -4.46 -3.39
N PHE A 19 20.48 -4.58 -3.10
CA PHE A 19 19.56 -3.46 -3.19
C PHE A 19 19.94 -2.42 -2.13
N LEU A 20 20.83 -1.50 -2.52
CA LEU A 20 20.84 -0.17 -1.96
C LEU A 20 19.54 0.48 -2.40
N PHE A 21 18.48 0.33 -1.61
CA PHE A 21 17.37 1.27 -1.67
C PHE A 21 17.88 2.53 -0.95
N PRO A 22 18.24 3.62 -1.66
CA PRO A 22 18.34 4.88 -0.97
C PRO A 22 16.95 5.17 -0.42
N ALA A 23 16.79 5.11 0.90
CA ALA A 23 15.66 5.74 1.55
C ALA A 23 15.81 7.23 1.24
N GLN A 24 15.15 7.71 0.20
CA GLN A 24 14.85 9.13 0.09
C GLN A 24 13.90 9.43 1.25
N CYS A 25 14.47 9.76 2.41
CA CYS A 25 13.72 10.44 3.44
C CYS A 25 13.22 11.74 2.81
N ALA A 26 11.92 11.83 2.58
CA ALA A 26 11.27 13.07 2.16
C ALA A 26 11.67 14.17 3.15
N THR A 27 12.31 15.24 2.64
CA THR A 27 12.86 16.34 3.45
C THR A 27 11.83 17.38 3.87
N GLU A 28 10.56 17.18 3.52
CA GLU A 28 9.46 18.08 3.90
C GLU A 28 8.37 17.26 4.60
N LEU A 29 8.04 17.65 5.84
CA LEU A 29 7.01 17.01 6.64
C LEU A 29 5.66 17.66 6.31
N GLN A 30 4.84 16.99 5.51
CA GLN A 30 3.47 17.40 5.22
C GLN A 30 2.50 16.53 6.02
N GLN A 31 1.61 17.17 6.79
CA GLN A 31 0.48 16.48 7.39
C GLN A 31 -0.54 16.18 6.30
N VAL A 32 -0.81 14.89 6.07
CA VAL A 32 -1.70 14.41 5.03
C VAL A 32 -2.99 13.77 5.58
N THR A 33 -3.05 13.49 6.88
CA THR A 33 -4.25 12.96 7.57
C THR A 33 -4.76 13.94 8.63
N PHE A 34 -6.09 14.01 8.77
CA PHE A 34 -6.75 14.87 9.74
C PHE A 34 -7.97 14.14 10.31
N GLY A 35 -8.08 14.05 11.64
CA GLY A 35 -9.22 13.38 12.29
C GLY A 35 -9.16 13.40 13.82
N PRO A 36 -10.30 13.15 14.50
CA PRO A 36 -10.34 13.03 15.97
C PRO A 36 -9.88 11.66 16.49
N VAL A 37 -9.62 10.70 15.59
CA VAL A 37 -9.21 9.32 15.91
C VAL A 37 -7.79 9.08 15.41
N ALA A 38 -7.02 8.23 16.09
CA ALA A 38 -5.65 7.94 15.68
C ALA A 38 -5.60 7.17 14.34
N GLU A 39 -4.88 7.71 13.36
CA GLU A 39 -4.46 6.97 12.17
C GLU A 39 -3.14 6.25 12.47
N LEU A 40 -3.14 4.92 12.36
CA LEU A 40 -1.94 4.11 12.54
C LEU A 40 -1.33 3.78 11.18
N GLY A 41 -0.01 3.94 11.09
CA GLY A 41 0.81 3.40 10.00
C GLY A 41 0.42 3.84 8.58
N PRO A 42 0.31 5.15 8.27
CA PRO A 42 0.24 5.55 6.87
C PRO A 42 1.48 5.04 6.13
N GLN A 43 1.28 4.44 4.96
CA GLN A 43 2.35 3.95 4.10
C GLN A 43 2.17 4.49 2.68
N CYS A 44 3.21 5.15 2.18
CA CYS A 44 3.32 5.50 0.77
C CYS A 44 3.62 4.24 -0.05
N SER A 45 3.03 4.15 -1.24
CA SER A 45 3.44 3.17 -2.23
C SER A 45 4.88 3.43 -2.69
N PRO A 46 5.66 2.40 -3.06
CA PRO A 46 7.03 2.58 -3.56
C PRO A 46 7.17 3.50 -4.77
N ASP A 47 6.12 3.65 -5.59
CA ASP A 47 6.05 4.58 -6.72
C ASP A 47 5.64 6.01 -6.34
N ASN A 48 5.43 6.29 -5.05
CA ASN A 48 4.99 7.58 -4.48
C ASN A 48 3.66 8.12 -5.03
N ARG A 49 2.80 7.26 -5.57
CA ARG A 49 1.51 7.69 -6.12
C ARG A 49 0.35 7.57 -5.15
N TRP A 50 0.48 6.73 -4.13
CA TRP A 50 -0.62 6.37 -3.24
C TRP A 50 -0.18 6.42 -1.79
N ILE A 51 -1.14 6.75 -0.92
CA ILE A 51 -1.01 6.63 0.53
C ILE A 51 -2.12 5.70 1.00
N ALA A 52 -1.75 4.62 1.67
CA ALA A 52 -2.67 3.71 2.35
C ALA A 52 -2.57 3.89 3.86
N PHE A 53 -3.69 3.86 4.57
CA PHE A 53 -3.73 4.06 6.01
C PHE A 53 -4.91 3.35 6.66
N GLU A 54 -4.78 3.07 7.96
CA GLU A 54 -5.86 2.52 8.77
C GLU A 54 -6.77 3.66 9.26
N TYR A 55 -8.07 3.53 9.02
CA TYR A 55 -9.07 4.53 9.35
C TYR A 55 -10.22 3.93 10.17
N PHE A 56 -10.56 4.60 11.26
CA PHE A 56 -11.65 4.22 12.16
C PHE A 56 -12.88 5.06 11.84
N HIS A 57 -13.82 4.47 11.10
CA HIS A 57 -15.02 5.19 10.67
C HIS A 57 -16.19 4.93 11.62
N GLU A 58 -16.56 5.93 12.44
CA GLU A 58 -17.58 5.83 13.48
C GLU A 58 -18.98 5.42 12.96
N THR A 59 -19.33 5.76 11.72
CA THR A 59 -20.70 5.53 11.19
C THR A 59 -20.90 4.16 10.53
N SER A 60 -19.84 3.35 10.40
CA SER A 60 -19.91 2.05 9.73
C SER A 60 -20.55 0.93 10.57
N GLY A 61 -20.92 1.20 11.83
CA GLY A 61 -21.26 0.16 12.80
C GLY A 61 -20.08 -0.77 13.13
N SER A 62 -18.89 -0.46 12.60
CA SER A 62 -17.69 -1.27 12.69
C SER A 62 -16.77 -0.65 13.75
N HIS A 63 -16.58 -1.36 14.87
CA HIS A 63 -15.73 -0.94 15.99
C HIS A 63 -14.21 -1.12 15.75
N GLY A 64 -13.76 -1.21 14.50
CA GLY A 64 -12.37 -1.55 14.17
C GLY A 64 -11.89 -0.87 12.88
N PRO A 65 -10.56 -0.88 12.65
CA PRO A 65 -9.96 -0.16 11.53
C PRO A 65 -10.34 -0.79 10.19
N GLN A 66 -10.47 0.06 9.18
CA GLN A 66 -10.53 -0.31 7.77
C GLN A 66 -9.34 0.30 7.04
N ILE A 67 -8.90 -0.32 5.95
CA ILE A 67 -7.84 0.25 5.12
C ILE A 67 -8.47 1.20 4.10
N TRP A 68 -7.96 2.43 4.10
CA TRP A 68 -8.32 3.48 3.17
C TRP A 68 -7.11 3.85 2.31
N ILE A 69 -7.39 4.40 1.14
CA ILE A 69 -6.38 4.79 0.15
C ILE A 69 -6.74 6.13 -0.49
N MET A 70 -5.72 6.94 -0.75
CA MET A 70 -5.82 8.18 -1.52
C MET A 70 -4.58 8.36 -2.41
N ALA A 71 -4.70 9.18 -3.45
CA ALA A 71 -3.52 9.58 -4.21
C ALA A 71 -2.65 10.52 -3.35
N GLU A 72 -1.33 10.42 -3.50
CA GLU A 72 -0.39 11.26 -2.74
C GLU A 72 -0.60 12.76 -3.00
N SER A 73 -1.00 13.10 -4.22
CA SER A 73 -1.24 14.48 -4.65
C SER A 73 -2.62 15.04 -4.26
N GLU A 74 -3.48 14.25 -3.63
CA GLU A 74 -4.86 14.64 -3.31
C GLU A 74 -5.06 14.90 -1.81
N ASP A 75 -6.07 15.72 -1.49
CA ASP A 75 -6.46 15.97 -0.11
C ASP A 75 -7.17 14.75 0.49
N PHE A 76 -7.17 14.66 1.83
CA PHE A 76 -7.82 13.58 2.59
C PHE A 76 -9.31 13.37 2.26
N THR A 77 -10.00 14.39 1.78
CA THR A 77 -11.41 14.31 1.35
C THR A 77 -11.64 13.40 0.15
N SER A 78 -10.58 13.07 -0.61
CA SER A 78 -10.59 12.11 -1.71
C SER A 78 -10.45 10.65 -1.26
N ALA A 79 -10.07 10.43 0.00
CA ALA A 79 -9.79 9.11 0.50
C ALA A 79 -11.04 8.23 0.47
N LYS A 80 -10.82 6.94 0.21
CA LYS A 80 -11.88 5.95 0.08
C LYS A 80 -11.45 4.60 0.67
N PRO A 81 -12.40 3.73 1.07
CA PRO A 81 -12.05 2.38 1.48
C PRO A 81 -11.35 1.64 0.33
N LEU A 82 -10.25 0.96 0.65
CA LEU A 82 -9.57 0.06 -0.29
C LEU A 82 -10.42 -1.20 -0.53
N VAL A 83 -11.11 -1.66 0.52
CA VAL A 83 -12.04 -2.78 0.49
C VAL A 83 -13.31 -2.35 1.20
N ASP A 84 -14.44 -2.39 0.48
CA ASP A 84 -15.75 -1.97 0.98
C ASP A 84 -16.61 -3.19 1.31
N ASP A 85 -16.32 -3.84 2.44
CA ASP A 85 -17.07 -5.01 2.93
C ASP A 85 -17.51 -4.89 4.40
N GLY A 86 -17.26 -3.72 5.02
CA GLY A 86 -17.59 -3.45 6.42
C GLY A 86 -16.73 -4.20 7.46
N LYS A 87 -15.74 -5.00 7.04
CA LYS A 87 -14.91 -5.82 7.93
C LYS A 87 -13.65 -5.08 8.38
N TYR A 88 -12.98 -5.66 9.38
CA TYR A 88 -11.75 -5.12 9.94
C TYR A 88 -10.56 -5.53 9.11
N HIS A 89 -9.78 -4.52 8.70
CA HIS A 89 -8.56 -4.66 7.92
C HIS A 89 -7.46 -3.82 8.56
N ALA A 90 -6.30 -4.44 8.79
CA ALA A 90 -5.15 -3.78 9.41
C ALA A 90 -3.83 -4.42 8.92
N GLY A 91 -2.69 -3.83 9.30
CA GLY A 91 -1.37 -4.38 9.02
C GLY A 91 -0.98 -4.26 7.55
N ILE A 92 -1.07 -3.04 7.01
CA ILE A 92 -0.78 -2.71 5.62
C ILE A 92 0.69 -3.05 5.27
N SER A 93 0.90 -3.66 4.11
CA SER A 93 2.22 -3.74 3.47
C SER A 93 2.11 -3.73 1.94
N TRP A 94 2.82 -2.79 1.31
CA TRP A 94 2.90 -2.66 -0.14
C TRP A 94 3.82 -3.69 -0.79
N SER A 95 3.44 -4.17 -1.97
CA SER A 95 4.36 -4.90 -2.84
C SER A 95 5.43 -3.96 -3.41
N PRO A 96 6.66 -4.44 -3.67
CA PRO A 96 7.73 -3.60 -4.21
C PRO A 96 7.43 -2.94 -5.57
N ASP A 97 6.52 -3.53 -6.36
CA ASP A 97 6.06 -3.01 -7.66
C ASP A 97 4.86 -2.04 -7.55
N SER A 98 4.44 -1.70 -6.33
CA SER A 98 3.29 -0.83 -6.03
C SER A 98 1.93 -1.31 -6.57
N GLN A 99 1.83 -2.56 -7.02
CA GLN A 99 0.59 -3.09 -7.60
C GLN A 99 -0.36 -3.71 -6.57
N TRP A 100 0.15 -4.09 -5.41
CA TRP A 100 -0.59 -4.86 -4.42
C TRP A 100 -0.38 -4.32 -3.01
N ILE A 101 -1.39 -4.51 -2.19
CA ILE A 101 -1.34 -4.32 -0.74
C ILE A 101 -1.73 -5.63 -0.09
N SER A 102 -0.91 -6.10 0.85
CA SER A 102 -1.27 -7.17 1.77
C SER A 102 -1.78 -6.59 3.09
N PHE A 103 -2.70 -7.30 3.72
CA PHE A 103 -3.30 -6.92 5.00
C PHE A 103 -3.88 -8.13 5.72
N VAL A 104 -4.14 -7.98 7.01
CA VAL A 104 -4.82 -8.96 7.84
C VAL A 104 -6.28 -8.58 7.97
N MET A 105 -7.17 -9.54 7.73
CA MET A 105 -8.60 -9.41 7.97
C MET A 105 -8.97 -10.11 9.27
N SER A 106 -9.71 -9.42 10.14
CA SER A 106 -10.32 -10.04 11.31
C SER A 106 -11.82 -10.15 11.08
N GLN A 107 -12.35 -11.36 11.14
CA GLN A 107 -13.80 -11.57 11.18
C GLN A 107 -14.23 -11.68 12.64
N LYS A 108 -15.16 -10.83 13.05
CA LYS A 108 -15.85 -11.04 14.32
C LYS A 108 -16.59 -12.36 14.19
N LEU A 109 -16.29 -13.32 15.07
CA LEU A 109 -17.06 -14.56 15.12
C LEU A 109 -18.52 -14.16 15.37
N GLN A 110 -19.39 -14.52 14.43
CA GLN A 110 -20.82 -14.37 14.61
C GLN A 110 -21.21 -15.35 15.70
N GLN A 111 -21.44 -14.85 16.90
CA GLN A 111 -22.01 -15.63 17.99
C GLN A 111 -23.48 -15.83 17.60
N ASP A 112 -23.81 -16.98 17.03
CA ASP A 112 -25.20 -17.40 16.89
C ASP A 112 -25.75 -17.55 18.31
N ASP A 113 -26.57 -16.58 18.74
CA ASP A 113 -27.32 -16.66 19.99
C ASP A 113 -28.45 -17.70 19.77
N PRO A 114 -28.67 -18.64 20.71
CA PRO A 114 -29.56 -19.79 20.52
C PRO A 114 -31.06 -19.44 20.42
#